data_AF-A0A552G4C4-F1
#
_entry.id   AF-A0A552G4C4-F1
#
_cell.length_a   1.000
_cell.length_b   1.000
_cell.length_c   1.000
_cell.angle_alpha   90.00
_cell.angle_beta   90.00
_cell.angle_gamma   90.00
#
_symmetry.space_group_name_H-M   'P 1'
#
loop_
_entity.id
_entity.type
_entity.pdbx_description
1 polymer ?
#
loop_
_entity_poly.entity_id
_entity_poly.type
_entity_poly.pdbx_seq_one_letter_code
_entity_poly.pdbx_strand_id
1 'polypeptide(L)' 'MAPITSTVKKYPTRIPIDQKNVQGSIALDQIRAIDKTRIVAQVSHLDEQMAMLVADRLVEFFHY' A
#
# COMPACT_ATOMS: atom_id res chain seq x y z
N MET A 1 6.61 4.66 4.20
CA MET A 1 5.19 4.66 3.82
C MET A 1 5.06 4.45 2.31
N ALA A 2 4.14 3.59 1.88
CA ALA A 2 3.80 3.38 0.47
C ALA A 2 2.59 4.25 0.07
N PRO A 3 2.58 4.92 -1.09
CA PRO A 3 1.44 5.70 -1.54
C PRO A 3 0.32 4.79 -2.11
N ILE A 4 -0.91 5.28 -2.00
CA ILE A 4 -2.07 4.70 -2.69
C ILE A 4 -2.29 5.51 -3.97
N THR A 5 -2.49 4.82 -5.10
CA THR A 5 -2.72 5.44 -6.40
C THR A 5 -4.03 4.92 -7.00
N SER A 6 -4.90 5.79 -7.49
CA SER A 6 -6.13 5.40 -8.18
C SER A 6 -5.88 4.79 -9.57
N THR A 7 -4.67 4.98 -10.12
CA THR A 7 -4.26 4.34 -11.37
C THR A 7 -3.93 2.87 -11.15
N VAL A 8 -4.77 1.99 -11.66
CA VAL A 8 -4.55 0.54 -11.61
C VAL A 8 -3.58 0.17 -12.74
N LYS A 9 -2.33 -0.14 -12.37
CA LYS A 9 -1.34 -0.75 -13.28
C LYS A 9 -1.11 -2.19 -12.87
N LYS A 10 -1.03 -3.11 -13.83
CA LYS A 10 -0.69 -4.52 -13.59
C LYS A 10 0.80 -4.65 -13.27
N TYR A 11 1.15 -4.45 -12.02
CA TYR A 11 2.46 -4.81 -11.47
C TYR A 11 2.28 -5.84 -10.35
N PRO A 12 3.16 -6.85 -10.24
CA PRO A 12 3.02 -7.91 -9.25
C PRO A 12 3.14 -7.41 -7.80
N THR A 13 3.81 -6.27 -7.60
CA THR A 13 4.00 -5.60 -6.32
C THR A 13 2.86 -4.65 -5.93
N ARG A 14 1.84 -4.51 -6.79
CA ARG A 14 0.71 -3.60 -6.54
C ARG A 14 -0.48 -4.36 -5.99
N ILE A 15 -0.97 -3.88 -4.85
CA ILE A 15 -2.10 -4.50 -4.16
C ILE A 15 -3.33 -3.61 -4.37
N PRO A 16 -4.39 -4.09 -5.02
CA PRO A 16 -5.62 -3.33 -5.17
C PRO A 16 -6.33 -3.19 -3.82
N ILE A 17 -6.82 -1.99 -3.50
CA ILE A 17 -7.71 -1.75 -2.35
C ILE A 17 -9.06 -1.29 -2.91
N ASP A 18 -10.12 -1.98 -2.52
CA ASP A 18 -11.51 -1.57 -2.78
C ASP A 18 -12.29 -1.48 -1.46
N GLN A 19 -11.79 -0.65 -0.54
CA GLN A 19 -12.49 -0.37 0.71
C GLN A 19 -13.31 0.91 0.57
N LYS A 20 -14.46 0.99 1.25
CA LYS A 20 -15.46 2.07 1.11
C LYS A 20 -14.89 3.50 1.07
N ASN A 21 -13.82 3.78 1.81
CA ASN A 21 -13.20 5.12 1.88
C ASN A 21 -11.93 5.27 1.05
N VAL A 22 -11.38 4.18 0.50
CA VAL A 22 -10.09 4.17 -0.19
C VAL A 22 -10.17 3.23 -1.38
N GLN A 23 -10.33 3.81 -2.58
CA GLN A 23 -10.28 3.09 -3.85
C GLN A 23 -8.97 3.38 -4.58
N GLY A 24 -8.25 2.31 -4.93
CA GLY A 24 -7.02 2.42 -5.70
C GLY A 24 -6.11 1.21 -5.51
N SER A 25 -4.81 1.45 -5.55
CA SER A 25 -3.80 0.42 -5.38
C SER A 25 -2.63 0.93 -4.55
N ILE A 26 -2.18 0.12 -3.59
CA ILE A 26 -0.95 0.35 -2.84
C ILE A 26 0.23 0.12 -3.77
N ALA A 27 1.01 1.16 -3.99
CA ALA A 27 2.26 1.10 -4.75
C ALA A 27 3.43 0.71 -3.82
N LEU A 28 3.63 -0.59 -3.57
CA LEU A 28 4.74 -1.06 -2.74
C LEU A 28 6.11 -0.71 -3.37
N ASP A 29 6.17 -0.60 -4.68
CA ASP A 29 7.35 -0.13 -5.42
C ASP A 29 7.72 1.33 -5.13
N GLN A 30 6.81 2.11 -4.53
CA GLN A 30 6.99 3.54 -4.24
C GLN A 30 7.13 3.83 -2.75
N ILE A 31 7.59 2.86 -1.95
CA ILE A 31 7.86 3.08 -0.54
C ILE A 31 8.88 4.20 -0.35
N ARG A 32 8.51 5.20 0.44
CA ARG A 32 9.35 6.34 0.78
C ARG A 32 9.35 6.62 2.28
N ALA A 33 10.43 7.19 2.79
CA ALA A 33 10.45 7.80 4.10
C ALA A 33 9.66 9.13 4.05
N ILE A 34 8.88 9.40 5.10
CA ILE A 34 8.24 10.70 5.30
C ILE A 34 8.48 11.15 6.73
N ASP A 35 8.58 12.46 6.93
CA ASP A 35 8.64 13.05 8.27
C ASP A 35 7.26 12.97 8.96
N LYS A 36 7.26 12.80 10.29
CA LYS A 36 6.01 12.68 11.08
C LYS A 36 5.14 13.94 10.99
N THR A 37 5.72 15.12 10.80
CA THR A 37 4.98 16.38 10.64
C THR A 37 4.11 16.42 9.38
N ARG A 38 4.40 15.56 8.39
CA ARG A 38 3.61 15.47 7.14
C ARG A 38 2.39 14.56 7.27
N ILE A 39 2.22 13.87 8.39
CA ILE A 39 1.06 13.01 8.65
C ILE A 39 -0.04 13.89 9.22
N VAL A 40 -1.02 14.24 8.38
CA VAL A 40 -2.11 15.18 8.73
C VAL A 40 -3.33 14.46 9.31
N ALA A 41 -3.61 13.25 8.84
CA ALA A 41 -4.76 12.45 9.28
C ALA A 41 -4.57 10.95 8.97
N GLN A 42 -5.22 10.10 9.77
CA GLN A 42 -5.37 8.68 9.47
C GLN A 42 -6.78 8.45 8.90
N VAL A 43 -6.86 8.00 7.65
CA VAL A 43 -8.12 7.89 6.90
C VAL A 43 -8.78 6.52 7.08
N SER A 44 -7.98 5.47 7.30
CA SER A 44 -8.44 4.10 7.49
C SER A 44 -7.39 3.22 8.18
N HIS A 45 -7.76 1.97 8.46
CA HIS A 45 -6.86 0.90 8.90
C HIS A 45 -6.95 -0.27 7.92
N LEU A 46 -5.85 -0.99 7.73
CA LEU A 46 -5.81 -2.22 6.94
C LEU A 46 -6.37 -3.36 7.80
N ASP A 47 -7.23 -4.19 7.23
CA ASP A 47 -7.60 -5.43 7.91
C ASP A 47 -6.41 -6.41 7.97
N GLU A 48 -6.49 -7.40 8.84
CA GLU A 48 -5.41 -8.36 9.07
C GLU A 48 -5.06 -9.18 7.83
N GLN A 49 -6.07 -9.53 7.01
CA GLN A 49 -5.86 -10.30 5.78
C GLN A 49 -5.08 -9.47 4.75
N MET A 50 -5.43 -8.20 4.61
CA MET A 50 -4.75 -7.25 3.74
C MET A 50 -3.34 -6.95 4.24
N ALA A 51 -3.14 -6.85 5.56
CA ALA A 51 -1.83 -6.69 6.14
C ALA A 51 -0.90 -7.89 5.86
N MET A 52 -1.43 -9.12 5.95
CA MET A 52 -0.69 -10.33 5.58
C MET A 52 -0.34 -10.35 4.10
N LEU A 53 -1.28 -10.01 3.22
CA LEU A 53 -1.03 -9.91 1.77
C LEU A 53 0.06 -8.88 1.46
N VAL A 54 0.04 -7.72 2.13
CA VAL A 54 1.09 -6.71 1.99
C VAL A 54 2.45 -7.24 2.43
N ALA A 55 2.53 -7.94 3.56
CA ALA A 55 3.77 -8.53 4.05
C ALA A 55 4.34 -9.57 3.07
N ASP A 56 3.49 -10.46 2.56
CA ASP A 56 3.86 -11.49 1.58
C ASP A 56 4.46 -10.87 0.30
N ARG A 57 3.80 -9.85 -0.25
CA ARG A 57 4.28 -9.14 -1.44
C ARG A 57 5.58 -8.38 -1.22
N LEU A 58 5.79 -7.85 -0.01
CA LEU A 58 7.06 -7.22 0.35
C LEU A 58 8.19 -8.25 0.39
N VAL A 59 7.96 -9.42 0.97
CA VAL A 59 8.94 -10.49 1.02
C VAL A 59 9.30 -10.96 -0.40
N GLU A 60 8.30 -11.19 -1.26
CA GLU A 60 8.53 -11.50 -2.68
C GLU A 60 9.37 -10.41 -3.38
N PHE A 61 9.09 -9.14 -3.10
CA PHE A 61 9.80 -8.01 -3.70
C PHE A 61 11.28 -7.93 -3.30
N PHE A 62 11.64 -8.25 -2.05
CA PHE A 62 13.02 -8.21 -1.57
C PHE A 62 13.84 -9.48 -1.86
N HIS A 63 13.18 -10.58 -2.23
CA HIS A 63 13.86 -11.82 -2.64
C HIS A 63 14.25 -11.86 -4.13
N TYR A 64 13.94 -10.81 -4.89
CA TYR A 64 14.29 -10.65 -6.30
C TYR A 64 15.53 -9.79 -6.48
#